data_AF-A0A7G1I6T2-F1
#
_entry.id   AF-A0A7G1I6T2-F1
#
_cell.length_a   1.000
_cell.length_b   1.000
_cell.length_c   1.000
_cell.angle_alpha   90.00
_cell.angle_beta   90.00
_cell.angle_gamma   90.00
#
_symmetry.space_group_name_H-M   'P 1'
#
loop_
_entity.id
_entity.type
_entity.pdbx_description
1 polymer ?
#
loop_
_entity_poly.entity_id
_entity_poly.type
_entity_poly.pdbx_seq_one_letter_code
_entity_poly.pdbx_strand_id
1 'polypeptide(L)'
;MAFAHPSRAFKPFYMYGTVGENNPPTERTIFSIGSVTKTFTAALFAAGVAMRPDCFDWDAGLKRYLSTYLGDTGDLSKAMQLVTPRMLAQHTSGLAHDSTGPADGDGLFLTNPSAPPPSLLNAWRTHRGPQPGSCWQYSNLGFVTLGFAAVSAYRCAGMGGSYAGVLRDQITGPLAMPDTGTTVADGAQLARAYPNGREVSPAAPSDLKSSAADMHTWLLAHLGAVRGPEHLMQALATTIRLEPLSVEMCGKHTRGPTQMGLAWQVETGPAQIIWKDGLTSAGGCSCWIGITPAGPANESMGIAILVNGFWNKDKPAILADNHGPAIIKEISAAG
;
A
#
# COMPACT_ATOMS: atom_id res chain seq x y z
N MET A 1 11.86 12.54 -6.43
CA MET A 1 10.44 12.84 -6.70
C MET A 1 10.12 12.43 -8.12
N ALA A 2 8.92 11.91 -8.34
CA ALA A 2 8.40 11.55 -9.65
C ALA A 2 7.04 12.22 -9.87
N PHE A 3 6.79 12.68 -11.08
CA PHE A 3 5.55 13.34 -11.48
C PHE A 3 4.92 12.57 -12.63
N ALA A 4 3.61 12.35 -12.57
CA ALA A 4 2.83 11.64 -13.56
C ALA A 4 1.79 12.59 -14.16
N HIS A 5 1.93 12.96 -15.43
CA HIS A 5 0.96 13.79 -16.13
C HIS A 5 0.61 13.12 -17.47
N PRO A 6 -0.60 12.56 -17.65
CA PRO A 6 -0.95 11.83 -18.87
C PRO A 6 -0.87 12.67 -20.16
N SER A 7 -1.18 13.96 -20.08
CA SER A 7 -1.32 14.85 -21.24
C SER A 7 -0.14 15.81 -21.48
N ARG A 8 0.90 15.83 -20.62
CA ARG A 8 2.01 16.81 -20.75
C ARG A 8 3.36 16.12 -20.83
N ALA A 9 4.19 16.61 -21.75
CA ALA A 9 5.59 16.23 -21.85
C ALA A 9 6.44 17.19 -21.01
N PHE A 10 7.10 16.67 -19.98
CA PHE A 10 8.01 17.40 -19.11
C PHE A 10 9.03 16.42 -18.50
N LYS A 11 10.08 16.92 -17.84
CA LYS A 11 11.01 16.05 -17.11
C LYS A 11 10.27 15.46 -15.89
N PRO A 12 9.98 14.15 -15.84
CA PRO A 12 9.10 13.59 -14.83
C PRO A 12 9.81 13.34 -13.50
N PHE A 13 11.13 13.55 -13.43
CA PHE A 13 11.96 13.19 -12.29
C PHE A 13 12.73 14.40 -11.76
N TYR A 14 12.72 14.56 -10.44
CA TYR A 14 13.57 15.51 -9.72
C TYR A 14 14.32 14.77 -8.61
N MET A 15 15.65 14.83 -8.66
CA MET A 15 16.57 14.12 -7.77
C MET A 15 17.43 15.12 -7.01
N TYR A 16 17.58 14.91 -5.71
CA TYR A 16 18.35 15.80 -4.83
C TYR A 16 18.94 15.02 -3.65
N GLY A 17 20.10 15.45 -3.17
CA GLY A 17 20.76 14.89 -1.99
C GLY A 17 21.64 13.67 -2.30
N THR A 18 21.85 12.82 -1.29
CA THR A 18 22.68 11.62 -1.37
C THR A 18 21.96 10.40 -0.81
N VAL A 19 22.25 9.23 -1.37
CA VAL A 19 21.63 7.94 -1.00
C VAL A 19 22.65 6.91 -0.52
N GLY A 20 23.87 7.36 -0.26
CA GLY A 20 25.01 6.62 0.26
C GLY A 20 26.15 7.59 0.56
N GLU A 21 27.39 7.09 0.63
CA GLU A 21 28.58 7.94 0.75
C GLU A 21 28.79 8.76 -0.52
N ASN A 22 28.21 9.97 -0.55
CA ASN A 22 28.29 10.95 -1.63
C ASN A 22 27.72 10.52 -3.00
N ASN A 23 26.94 9.44 -3.04
CA ASN A 23 26.26 9.01 -4.26
C ASN A 23 24.93 9.76 -4.44
N PRO A 24 24.73 10.51 -5.55
CA PRO A 24 23.45 11.12 -5.84
C PRO A 24 22.39 10.06 -6.18
N PRO A 25 21.10 10.31 -5.89
CA PRO A 25 20.02 9.44 -6.35
C PRO A 25 19.85 9.53 -7.87
N THR A 26 19.41 8.42 -8.44
CA THR A 26 18.91 8.28 -9.81
C THR A 26 17.41 7.97 -9.78
N GLU A 27 16.74 8.01 -10.92
CA GLU A 27 15.35 7.57 -11.07
C GLU A 27 15.13 6.10 -10.72
N ARG A 28 16.20 5.30 -10.75
CA ARG A 28 16.21 3.87 -10.40
C ARG A 28 16.78 3.57 -9.01
N THR A 29 17.14 4.59 -8.23
CA THR A 29 17.46 4.37 -6.81
C THR A 29 16.24 3.81 -6.10
N ILE A 30 16.45 2.73 -5.34
CA ILE A 30 15.41 1.99 -4.67
C ILE A 30 15.29 2.46 -3.22
N PHE A 31 14.06 2.70 -2.78
CA PHE A 31 13.72 3.08 -1.41
C PHE A 31 12.66 2.13 -0.87
N SER A 32 12.66 1.91 0.45
CA SER A 32 11.54 1.30 1.15
C SER A 32 10.35 2.25 1.12
N ILE A 33 9.18 1.79 0.67
CA ILE A 33 7.99 2.64 0.47
C ILE A 33 6.99 2.56 1.63
N GLY A 34 7.29 1.76 2.65
CA GLY A 34 6.48 1.59 3.85
C GLY A 34 5.03 1.28 3.50
N SER A 35 4.12 2.03 4.12
CA SER A 35 2.68 1.81 3.96
C SER A 35 2.10 2.15 2.59
N VAL A 36 2.86 2.73 1.65
CA VAL A 36 2.45 2.76 0.24
C VAL A 36 2.28 1.34 -0.32
N THR A 37 2.96 0.34 0.26
CA THR A 37 2.74 -1.10 0.03
C THR A 37 1.27 -1.51 0.05
N LYS A 38 0.45 -0.87 0.89
CA LYS A 38 -0.98 -1.18 1.03
C LYS A 38 -1.75 -0.96 -0.27
N THR A 39 -1.35 0.03 -1.07
CA THR A 39 -1.95 0.30 -2.39
C THR A 39 -1.72 -0.87 -3.35
N PHE A 40 -0.52 -1.47 -3.32
CA PHE A 40 -0.21 -2.67 -4.09
C PHE A 40 -0.98 -3.90 -3.58
N THR A 41 -1.09 -4.09 -2.27
CA THR A 41 -1.87 -5.21 -1.70
C THR A 41 -3.35 -5.10 -2.06
N ALA A 42 -3.94 -3.90 -1.99
CA ALA A 42 -5.32 -3.66 -2.40
C ALA A 42 -5.52 -3.88 -3.91
N ALA A 43 -4.61 -3.38 -4.74
CA ALA A 43 -4.61 -3.61 -6.18
C ALA A 43 -4.48 -5.10 -6.53
N LEU A 44 -3.64 -5.85 -5.80
CA LEU A 44 -3.47 -7.28 -5.99
C LEU A 44 -4.77 -8.04 -5.76
N PHE A 45 -5.52 -7.71 -4.70
CA PHE A 45 -6.83 -8.30 -4.46
C PHE A 45 -7.87 -7.83 -5.49
N ALA A 46 -7.88 -6.54 -5.86
CA ALA A 46 -8.77 -5.99 -6.87
C ALA A 46 -8.58 -6.64 -8.26
N ALA A 47 -7.33 -6.89 -8.67
CA ALA A 47 -7.00 -7.57 -9.92
C ALA A 47 -7.56 -8.99 -9.93
N GLY A 48 -7.48 -9.68 -8.79
CA GLY A 48 -8.11 -10.98 -8.58
C GLY A 48 -9.63 -10.92 -8.71
N VAL A 49 -10.30 -9.90 -8.14
CA VAL A 49 -11.76 -9.69 -8.29
C VAL A 49 -12.14 -9.48 -9.75
N ALA A 50 -11.40 -8.64 -10.49
CA ALA A 50 -11.68 -8.37 -11.89
C ALA A 50 -11.45 -9.60 -12.80
N MET A 51 -10.51 -10.47 -12.44
CA MET A 51 -10.13 -11.63 -13.25
C MET A 51 -10.88 -12.92 -12.88
N ARG A 52 -11.14 -13.16 -11.59
CA ARG A 52 -11.66 -14.42 -11.02
C ARG A 52 -12.65 -14.15 -9.87
N PRO A 53 -13.84 -13.60 -10.16
CA PRO A 53 -14.85 -13.29 -9.14
C PRO A 53 -15.39 -14.53 -8.40
N ASP A 54 -15.18 -15.72 -8.96
CA ASP A 54 -15.48 -17.02 -8.32
C ASP A 54 -14.49 -17.37 -7.19
N CYS A 55 -13.32 -16.74 -7.17
CA CYS A 55 -12.31 -16.91 -6.11
C CYS A 55 -12.11 -15.65 -5.26
N PHE A 56 -12.45 -14.47 -5.79
CA PHE A 56 -12.25 -13.18 -5.13
C PHE A 56 -13.56 -12.41 -4.97
N ASP A 57 -13.80 -11.95 -3.76
CA ASP A 57 -14.96 -11.13 -3.41
C ASP A 57 -14.59 -10.23 -2.22
N TRP A 58 -14.75 -8.93 -2.40
CA TRP A 58 -14.47 -7.90 -1.41
C TRP A 58 -15.34 -8.03 -0.14
N ASP A 59 -16.52 -8.63 -0.27
CA ASP A 59 -17.55 -8.67 0.77
C ASP A 59 -17.78 -10.09 1.31
N ALA A 60 -17.05 -11.09 0.79
CA ALA A 60 -17.03 -12.43 1.38
C ALA A 60 -16.33 -12.44 2.75
N GLY A 61 -16.87 -13.21 3.69
CA GLY A 61 -16.27 -13.38 5.02
C GLY A 61 -14.88 -14.04 4.95
N LEU A 62 -13.97 -13.60 5.81
CA LEU A 62 -12.57 -14.04 5.80
C LEU A 62 -12.35 -15.55 5.98
N LYS A 63 -13.33 -16.30 6.51
CA LYS A 63 -13.27 -17.76 6.60
C LYS A 63 -13.04 -18.42 5.22
N ARG A 64 -13.58 -17.83 4.15
CA ARG A 64 -13.37 -18.28 2.76
C ARG A 64 -11.89 -18.35 2.40
N TYR A 65 -11.11 -17.37 2.85
CA TYR A 65 -9.71 -17.21 2.45
C TYR A 65 -8.72 -17.78 3.47
N LEU A 66 -9.05 -17.71 4.75
CA LEU A 66 -8.11 -18.04 5.83
C LEU A 66 -8.21 -19.47 6.34
N SER A 67 -9.31 -20.19 6.04
CA SER A 67 -9.53 -21.56 6.52
C SER A 67 -8.40 -22.52 6.14
N THR A 68 -7.83 -22.39 4.94
CA THR A 68 -6.71 -23.21 4.47
C THR A 68 -5.44 -23.06 5.31
N TYR A 69 -5.30 -21.97 6.07
CA TYR A 69 -4.14 -21.73 6.95
C TYR A 69 -4.38 -22.16 8.39
N LEU A 70 -5.64 -22.29 8.82
CA LEU A 70 -5.98 -22.62 10.21
C LEU A 70 -5.91 -24.13 10.49
N GLY A 71 -6.06 -24.96 9.43
CA GLY A 71 -6.13 -26.41 9.52
C GLY A 71 -7.25 -26.89 10.45
N ASP A 72 -7.15 -28.12 10.94
CA ASP A 72 -8.16 -28.71 11.85
C ASP A 72 -8.08 -28.17 13.29
N THR A 73 -7.08 -27.34 13.58
CA THR A 73 -6.68 -26.95 14.94
C THR A 73 -7.41 -25.73 15.51
N GLY A 74 -8.36 -25.14 14.77
CA GLY A 74 -9.22 -24.08 15.29
C GLY A 74 -9.88 -23.22 14.22
N ASP A 75 -10.88 -22.44 14.60
CA ASP A 75 -11.58 -21.49 13.73
C ASP A 75 -11.14 -20.03 14.02
N LEU A 76 -11.52 -19.11 13.14
CA LEU A 76 -11.41 -17.68 13.37
C LEU A 76 -12.18 -17.27 14.64
N SER A 77 -11.71 -16.22 15.34
CA SER A 77 -12.50 -15.62 16.41
C SER A 77 -13.86 -15.13 15.89
N LYS A 78 -14.87 -15.03 16.76
CA LYS A 78 -16.22 -14.56 16.36
C LYS A 78 -16.18 -13.20 15.63
N ALA A 79 -15.31 -12.30 16.07
CA ALA A 79 -15.12 -11.00 15.41
C ALA A 79 -14.49 -11.18 14.01
N MET A 80 -13.44 -11.99 13.90
CA MET A 80 -12.77 -12.27 12.61
C MET A 80 -13.67 -12.95 11.58
N GLN A 81 -14.68 -13.72 12.01
CA GLN A 81 -15.67 -14.33 11.11
C GLN A 81 -16.56 -13.30 10.41
N LEU A 82 -16.73 -12.11 10.98
CA LEU A 82 -17.53 -11.01 10.42
C LEU A 82 -16.72 -10.04 9.55
N VAL A 83 -15.40 -10.15 9.55
CA VAL A 83 -14.52 -9.28 8.75
C VAL A 83 -14.57 -9.70 7.28
N THR A 84 -14.59 -8.71 6.39
CA THR A 84 -14.45 -8.88 4.94
C THR A 84 -13.13 -8.26 4.43
N PRO A 85 -12.63 -8.66 3.24
CA PRO A 85 -11.49 -7.99 2.60
C PRO A 85 -11.65 -6.47 2.45
N ARG A 86 -12.88 -5.98 2.18
CA ARG A 86 -13.16 -4.55 2.08
C ARG A 86 -12.89 -3.83 3.39
N MET A 87 -13.34 -4.40 4.50
CA MET A 87 -13.10 -3.83 5.83
C MET A 87 -11.61 -3.79 6.17
N LEU A 88 -10.82 -4.77 5.72
CA LEU A 88 -9.36 -4.72 5.85
C LEU A 88 -8.77 -3.56 5.05
N ALA A 89 -9.19 -3.39 3.79
CA ALA A 89 -8.68 -2.37 2.88
C ALA A 89 -9.10 -0.94 3.27
N GLN A 90 -10.19 -0.77 4.01
CA GLN A 90 -10.71 0.51 4.48
C GLN A 90 -10.43 0.79 5.97
N HIS A 91 -9.64 -0.06 6.64
CA HIS A 91 -9.29 0.10 8.06
C HIS A 91 -10.51 0.10 9.01
N THR A 92 -11.56 -0.63 8.67
CA THR A 92 -12.79 -0.76 9.47
C THR A 92 -12.97 -2.16 10.08
N SER A 93 -11.96 -3.03 10.00
CA SER A 93 -12.07 -4.41 10.49
C SER A 93 -12.03 -4.58 12.02
N GLY A 94 -11.65 -3.53 12.76
CA GLY A 94 -11.40 -3.61 14.21
C GLY A 94 -10.06 -4.25 14.59
N LEU A 95 -9.23 -4.64 13.60
CA LEU A 95 -7.90 -5.17 13.85
C LEU A 95 -6.95 -4.10 14.41
N ALA A 96 -6.00 -4.53 15.25
CA ALA A 96 -5.01 -3.67 15.88
C ALA A 96 -4.14 -2.94 14.84
N HIS A 97 -3.48 -1.86 15.28
CA HIS A 97 -2.57 -1.09 14.42
C HIS A 97 -1.41 -1.97 13.93
N ASP A 98 -0.64 -2.52 14.86
CA ASP A 98 0.55 -3.32 14.53
C ASP A 98 0.23 -4.81 14.39
N SER A 99 1.07 -5.51 13.64
CA SER A 99 1.13 -6.97 13.54
C SER A 99 1.60 -7.60 14.85
N THR A 100 1.56 -8.93 14.93
CA THR A 100 1.94 -9.71 16.11
C THR A 100 3.42 -10.11 16.16
N GLY A 101 4.29 -9.36 15.46
CA GLY A 101 5.72 -9.65 15.30
C GLY A 101 6.62 -8.43 15.61
N PRO A 102 7.94 -8.61 15.63
CA PRO A 102 8.89 -7.51 15.84
C PRO A 102 8.82 -6.45 14.72
N ALA A 103 8.35 -6.81 13.52
CA ALA A 103 7.96 -5.87 12.50
C ALA A 103 6.61 -6.23 11.83
N ASP A 104 5.94 -5.19 11.33
CA ASP A 104 4.70 -5.34 10.56
C ASP A 104 4.94 -6.11 9.26
N GLY A 105 4.13 -7.12 8.99
CA GLY A 105 4.24 -7.90 7.74
C GLY A 105 5.35 -8.96 7.74
N ASP A 106 5.97 -9.22 8.88
CA ASP A 106 6.84 -10.37 9.08
C ASP A 106 6.15 -11.66 8.65
N GLY A 107 6.88 -12.48 7.89
CA GLY A 107 6.29 -13.60 7.17
C GLY A 107 5.88 -13.18 5.76
N LEU A 108 4.78 -12.45 5.59
CA LEU A 108 4.14 -12.18 4.27
C LEU A 108 5.10 -11.64 3.20
N PHE A 109 5.99 -10.71 3.56
CA PHE A 109 6.88 -10.03 2.62
C PHE A 109 8.24 -10.72 2.44
N LEU A 110 8.45 -11.91 3.00
CA LEU A 110 9.66 -12.69 2.70
C LEU A 110 9.67 -13.15 1.22
N THR A 111 10.82 -13.57 0.71
CA THR A 111 10.96 -14.07 -0.67
C THR A 111 10.10 -15.32 -0.92
N ASN A 112 10.02 -16.24 0.05
CA ASN A 112 9.24 -17.48 -0.06
C ASN A 112 8.45 -17.92 1.20
N PRO A 113 7.59 -17.07 1.78
CA PRO A 113 6.68 -17.44 2.85
C PRO A 113 5.44 -18.10 2.24
N SER A 114 5.30 -19.40 2.43
CA SER A 114 4.12 -20.14 1.97
C SER A 114 2.95 -20.12 2.97
N ALA A 115 3.20 -19.67 4.21
CA ALA A 115 2.26 -19.75 5.31
C ALA A 115 2.35 -18.54 6.29
N PRO A 116 1.23 -18.16 6.93
CA PRO A 116 1.21 -17.24 8.06
C PRO A 116 2.08 -17.73 9.23
N PRO A 117 2.82 -16.84 9.94
CA PRO A 117 3.53 -17.24 11.15
C PRO A 117 2.55 -17.61 12.28
N PRO A 118 2.97 -18.44 13.26
CA PRO A 118 2.10 -18.85 14.36
C PRO A 118 1.48 -17.70 15.16
N SER A 119 2.20 -16.58 15.32
CA SER A 119 1.68 -15.40 16.01
C SER A 119 0.48 -14.78 15.28
N LEU A 120 0.51 -14.74 13.94
CA LEU A 120 -0.59 -14.24 13.12
C LEU A 120 -1.80 -15.19 13.16
N LEU A 121 -1.56 -16.51 13.10
CA LEU A 121 -2.62 -17.50 13.29
C LEU A 121 -3.29 -17.33 14.66
N ASN A 122 -2.49 -17.12 15.72
CA ASN A 122 -3.02 -16.86 17.06
C ASN A 122 -3.81 -15.54 17.12
N ALA A 123 -3.35 -14.49 16.45
CA ALA A 123 -4.07 -13.22 16.34
C ALA A 123 -5.46 -13.43 15.75
N TRP A 124 -5.56 -14.18 14.65
CA TRP A 124 -6.85 -14.47 14.00
C TRP A 124 -7.80 -15.30 14.88
N ARG A 125 -7.27 -16.23 15.67
CA ARG A 125 -8.06 -17.07 16.60
C ARG A 125 -8.53 -16.32 17.83
N THR A 126 -7.73 -15.37 18.32
CA THR A 126 -7.93 -14.75 19.64
C THR A 126 -8.35 -13.29 19.57
N HIS A 127 -8.55 -12.72 18.38
CA HIS A 127 -8.93 -11.32 18.22
C HIS A 127 -10.22 -10.95 18.99
N ARG A 128 -10.12 -9.91 19.83
CA ARG A 128 -11.20 -9.33 20.65
C ARG A 128 -11.33 -7.81 20.48
N GLY A 129 -10.96 -7.29 19.32
CA GLY A 129 -11.07 -5.85 19.04
C GLY A 129 -12.53 -5.39 18.87
N PRO A 130 -12.73 -4.13 18.46
CA PRO A 130 -14.04 -3.60 18.13
C PRO A 130 -14.79 -4.45 17.12
N GLN A 131 -16.11 -4.31 17.10
CA GLN A 131 -16.94 -4.98 16.10
C GLN A 131 -16.53 -4.51 14.69
N PRO A 132 -16.36 -5.42 13.71
CA PRO A 132 -16.07 -5.03 12.34
C PRO A 132 -17.13 -4.06 11.80
N GLY A 133 -16.67 -2.98 11.17
CA GLY A 133 -17.49 -1.88 10.66
C GLY A 133 -17.90 -0.83 11.69
N SER A 134 -17.63 -1.00 12.99
CA SER A 134 -18.11 -0.05 14.02
C SER A 134 -17.27 1.22 14.14
N CYS A 135 -15.99 1.16 13.81
CA CYS A 135 -15.05 2.27 13.93
C CYS A 135 -13.90 2.13 12.93
N TRP A 136 -13.20 3.23 12.68
CA TRP A 136 -12.01 3.28 11.85
C TRP A 136 -10.75 3.24 12.71
N GLN A 137 -9.82 2.36 12.36
CA GLN A 137 -8.49 2.30 12.93
C GLN A 137 -7.50 1.79 11.89
N TYR A 138 -6.53 2.63 11.56
CA TYR A 138 -5.41 2.23 10.72
C TYR A 138 -4.78 0.93 11.22
N SER A 139 -4.60 -0.04 10.33
CA SER A 139 -4.20 -1.40 10.68
C SER A 139 -3.23 -2.00 9.66
N ASN A 140 -1.99 -2.23 10.10
CA ASN A 140 -1.01 -3.05 9.41
C ASN A 140 -1.41 -4.52 9.45
N LEU A 141 -1.88 -5.02 10.61
CA LEU A 141 -2.39 -6.38 10.75
C LEU A 141 -3.52 -6.68 9.76
N GLY A 142 -4.40 -5.70 9.50
CA GLY A 142 -5.46 -5.80 8.51
C GLY A 142 -4.93 -6.02 7.10
N PHE A 143 -3.92 -5.26 6.70
CA PHE A 143 -3.30 -5.40 5.37
C PHE A 143 -2.45 -6.66 5.21
N VAL A 144 -1.76 -7.10 6.27
CA VAL A 144 -1.08 -8.40 6.26
C VAL A 144 -2.08 -9.54 6.08
N THR A 145 -3.23 -9.45 6.76
CA THR A 145 -4.34 -10.39 6.59
C THR A 145 -4.90 -10.35 5.16
N LEU A 146 -5.05 -9.16 4.57
CA LEU A 146 -5.49 -9.01 3.18
C LEU A 146 -4.51 -9.64 2.19
N GLY A 147 -3.19 -9.51 2.43
CA GLY A 147 -2.17 -10.15 1.61
C GLY A 147 -2.25 -11.67 1.62
N PHE A 148 -2.42 -12.29 2.80
CA PHE A 148 -2.66 -13.74 2.88
C PHE A 148 -4.00 -14.16 2.26
N ALA A 149 -5.05 -13.34 2.41
CA ALA A 149 -6.32 -13.60 1.75
C ALA A 149 -6.18 -13.57 0.22
N ALA A 150 -5.43 -12.61 -0.33
CA ALA A 150 -5.12 -12.53 -1.76
C ALA A 150 -4.36 -13.77 -2.23
N VAL A 151 -3.28 -14.18 -1.56
CA VAL A 151 -2.50 -15.38 -1.93
C VAL A 151 -3.37 -16.64 -1.92
N SER A 152 -4.24 -16.80 -0.92
CA SER A 152 -5.19 -17.92 -0.86
C SER A 152 -6.20 -17.90 -2.02
N ALA A 153 -6.74 -16.73 -2.34
CA ALA A 153 -7.68 -16.56 -3.44
C ALA A 153 -7.02 -16.79 -4.82
N TYR A 154 -5.77 -16.38 -5.02
CA TYR A 154 -5.03 -16.72 -6.23
C TYR A 154 -4.83 -18.23 -6.34
N ARG A 155 -4.56 -18.93 -5.22
CA ARG A 155 -4.45 -20.39 -5.20
C ARG A 155 -5.76 -21.06 -5.63
N CYS A 156 -6.91 -20.56 -5.16
CA CYS A 156 -8.23 -20.98 -5.66
C CYS A 156 -8.33 -20.80 -7.18
N ALA A 157 -7.80 -19.70 -7.70
CA ALA A 157 -7.79 -19.40 -9.12
C ALA A 157 -6.79 -20.23 -9.95
N GLY A 158 -6.06 -21.18 -9.34
CA GLY A 158 -5.03 -21.97 -10.01
C GLY A 158 -3.71 -21.22 -10.21
N MET A 159 -3.56 -20.04 -9.62
CA MET A 159 -2.36 -19.22 -9.63
C MET A 159 -1.70 -19.30 -8.25
N GLY A 160 -0.46 -19.76 -8.17
CA GLY A 160 0.17 -20.06 -6.89
C GLY A 160 1.44 -19.26 -6.66
N GLY A 161 1.88 -19.22 -5.40
CA GLY A 161 3.19 -18.71 -5.04
C GLY A 161 3.20 -18.00 -3.69
N SER A 162 4.35 -17.41 -3.37
CA SER A 162 4.45 -16.42 -2.32
C SER A 162 3.75 -15.12 -2.73
N TYR A 163 3.45 -14.26 -1.76
CA TYR A 163 2.96 -12.91 -2.04
C TYR A 163 3.85 -12.17 -3.04
N ALA A 164 5.18 -12.29 -2.92
CA ALA A 164 6.14 -11.70 -3.84
C ALA A 164 5.98 -12.21 -5.28
N GLY A 165 5.79 -13.53 -5.45
CA GLY A 165 5.57 -14.14 -6.77
C GLY A 165 4.28 -13.66 -7.42
N VAL A 166 3.17 -13.69 -6.68
CA VAL A 166 1.87 -13.24 -7.20
C VAL A 166 1.90 -11.74 -7.49
N LEU A 167 2.49 -10.91 -6.62
CA LEU A 167 2.66 -9.47 -6.88
C LEU A 167 3.44 -9.21 -8.17
N ARG A 168 4.53 -9.95 -8.40
CA ARG A 168 5.32 -9.86 -9.63
C ARG A 168 4.48 -10.24 -10.85
N ASP A 169 3.81 -11.38 -10.80
CA ASP A 169 3.15 -11.96 -11.97
C ASP A 169 1.88 -11.18 -12.34
N GLN A 170 1.20 -10.59 -11.35
CA GLN A 170 -0.11 -9.95 -11.54
C GLN A 170 -0.04 -8.42 -11.61
N ILE A 171 0.99 -7.79 -11.03
CA ILE A 171 1.09 -6.33 -10.93
C ILE A 171 2.38 -5.81 -11.56
N THR A 172 3.55 -6.09 -10.97
CA THR A 172 4.77 -5.36 -11.32
C THR A 172 5.35 -5.81 -12.66
N GLY A 173 5.22 -7.08 -13.02
CA GLY A 173 5.57 -7.60 -14.35
C GLY A 173 4.72 -6.99 -15.47
N PRO A 174 3.38 -7.10 -15.41
CA PRO A 174 2.50 -6.51 -16.42
C PRO A 174 2.62 -4.99 -16.58
N LEU A 175 3.00 -4.25 -15.52
CA LEU A 175 3.24 -2.81 -15.56
C LEU A 175 4.71 -2.44 -15.88
N ALA A 176 5.59 -3.42 -16.08
CA ALA A 176 7.02 -3.21 -16.29
C ALA A 176 7.68 -2.34 -15.19
N MET A 177 7.48 -2.74 -13.93
CA MET A 177 8.03 -2.11 -12.72
C MET A 177 9.12 -3.01 -12.10
N PRO A 178 10.33 -3.09 -12.70
CA PRO A 178 11.38 -4.03 -12.31
C PRO A 178 12.06 -3.70 -10.98
N ASP A 179 11.95 -2.45 -10.51
CA ASP A 179 12.55 -1.99 -9.26
C ASP A 179 11.59 -2.16 -8.07
N THR A 180 10.38 -2.69 -8.32
CA THR A 180 9.33 -2.84 -7.32
C THR A 180 9.15 -4.30 -6.89
N GLY A 181 9.37 -4.56 -5.60
CA GLY A 181 9.23 -5.89 -5.05
C GLY A 181 9.43 -5.95 -3.54
N THR A 182 9.24 -7.14 -2.97
CA THR A 182 9.54 -7.39 -1.55
C THR A 182 11.04 -7.54 -1.28
N THR A 183 11.81 -7.86 -2.33
CA THR A 183 13.26 -8.01 -2.31
C THR A 183 13.88 -7.10 -3.36
N VAL A 184 15.14 -6.77 -3.15
CA VAL A 184 15.93 -5.92 -4.03
C VAL A 184 16.90 -6.82 -4.79
N ALA A 185 17.02 -6.63 -6.10
CA ALA A 185 17.96 -7.39 -6.91
C ALA A 185 19.41 -7.10 -6.51
N ASP A 186 20.28 -8.10 -6.61
CA ASP A 186 21.71 -7.93 -6.35
C ASP A 186 22.30 -6.83 -7.23
N GLY A 187 23.08 -5.94 -6.62
CA GLY A 187 23.72 -4.81 -7.30
C GLY A 187 22.81 -3.61 -7.58
N ALA A 188 21.52 -3.66 -7.23
CA ALA A 188 20.66 -2.49 -7.33
C ALA A 188 21.04 -1.42 -6.29
N GLN A 189 20.84 -0.14 -6.66
CA GLN A 189 21.17 0.99 -5.79
C GLN A 189 20.09 1.18 -4.72
N LEU A 190 20.19 0.43 -3.63
CA LEU A 190 19.35 0.61 -2.45
C LEU A 190 19.81 1.82 -1.63
N ALA A 191 18.92 2.78 -1.41
CA ALA A 191 19.22 3.97 -0.63
C ALA A 191 19.54 3.62 0.83
N ARG A 192 20.66 4.12 1.36
CA ARG A 192 20.93 4.10 2.80
C ARG A 192 19.91 4.97 3.51
N ALA A 193 19.42 4.51 4.66
CA ALA A 193 18.29 5.13 5.32
C ALA A 193 18.65 5.73 6.69
N TYR A 194 18.10 6.90 6.98
CA TYR A 194 18.50 7.76 8.10
C TYR A 194 17.29 8.21 8.95
N PRO A 195 16.60 7.31 9.68
CA PRO A 195 15.58 7.72 10.64
C PRO A 195 16.23 8.55 11.75
N ASN A 196 15.68 9.73 12.00
CA ASN A 196 16.18 10.70 12.97
C ASN A 196 17.68 10.99 12.82
N GLY A 197 18.20 10.95 11.58
CA GLY A 197 19.61 11.19 11.27
C GLY A 197 20.57 10.03 11.58
N ARG A 198 20.09 8.89 12.06
CA ARG A 198 20.91 7.70 12.36
C ARG A 198 20.81 6.68 11.24
N GLU A 199 21.92 6.19 10.71
CA GLU A 199 21.89 5.13 9.69
C GLU A 199 21.29 3.83 10.23
N VAL A 200 20.39 3.23 9.46
CA VAL A 200 19.81 1.89 9.69
C VAL A 200 19.91 1.05 8.42
N SER A 201 19.80 -0.28 8.57
CA SER A 201 19.78 -1.18 7.41
C SER A 201 18.52 -0.96 6.58
N PRO A 202 18.62 -0.53 5.30
CA PRO A 202 17.47 -0.28 4.45
C PRO A 202 16.73 -1.56 4.03
N ALA A 203 17.38 -2.72 4.15
CA ALA A 203 16.79 -4.03 3.85
C ALA A 203 15.99 -4.64 5.02
N ALA A 204 16.06 -4.05 6.22
CA ALA A 204 15.43 -4.59 7.43
C ALA A 204 13.89 -4.54 7.46
N PRO A 205 13.18 -3.57 6.84
CA PRO A 205 11.72 -3.55 6.90
C PRO A 205 11.06 -4.65 6.08
N SER A 206 9.97 -5.16 6.64
CA SER A 206 8.99 -6.00 5.95
C SER A 206 7.97 -5.12 5.20
N ASP A 207 8.40 -4.55 4.08
CA ASP A 207 7.58 -3.75 3.14
C ASP A 207 8.00 -3.98 1.68
N LEU A 208 7.32 -3.32 0.75
CA LEU A 208 7.80 -3.19 -0.63
C LEU A 208 8.87 -2.12 -0.75
N LYS A 209 9.75 -2.34 -1.73
CA LYS A 209 10.76 -1.39 -2.18
C LYS A 209 10.39 -0.98 -3.59
N SER A 210 10.70 0.25 -3.98
CA SER A 210 10.43 0.77 -5.32
C SER A 210 11.36 1.92 -5.67
N SER A 211 11.39 2.31 -6.94
CA SER A 211 12.13 3.44 -7.46
C SER A 211 11.21 4.59 -7.87
N ALA A 212 11.77 5.77 -8.12
CA ALA A 212 10.98 6.89 -8.64
C ALA A 212 10.41 6.59 -10.04
N ALA A 213 11.16 5.87 -10.88
CA ALA A 213 10.73 5.42 -12.19
C ALA A 213 9.52 4.49 -12.12
N ASP A 214 9.55 3.51 -11.22
CA ASP A 214 8.42 2.60 -11.03
C ASP A 214 7.21 3.29 -10.40
N MET A 215 7.42 4.17 -9.41
CA MET A 215 6.32 4.92 -8.82
C MET A 215 5.67 5.92 -9.81
N HIS A 216 6.43 6.44 -10.78
CA HIS A 216 5.86 7.19 -11.91
C HIS A 216 4.91 6.32 -12.73
N THR A 217 5.34 5.10 -13.10
CA THR A 217 4.49 4.13 -13.81
C THR A 217 3.26 3.75 -12.97
N TRP A 218 3.42 3.52 -11.67
CA TRP A 218 2.32 3.22 -10.74
C TRP A 218 1.23 4.30 -10.74
N LEU A 219 1.65 5.57 -10.70
CA LEU A 219 0.75 6.71 -10.75
C LEU A 219 0.06 6.84 -12.11
N LEU A 220 0.81 6.75 -13.21
CA LEU A 220 0.21 6.77 -14.55
C LEU A 220 -0.78 5.61 -14.74
N ALA A 221 -0.53 4.44 -14.15
CA ALA A 221 -1.44 3.31 -14.22
C ALA A 221 -2.79 3.60 -13.52
N HIS A 222 -2.76 4.22 -12.34
CA HIS A 222 -3.98 4.67 -11.66
C HIS A 222 -4.72 5.78 -12.43
N LEU A 223 -4.00 6.58 -13.20
CA LEU A 223 -4.56 7.61 -14.08
C LEU A 223 -5.02 7.04 -15.44
N GLY A 224 -4.93 5.73 -15.67
CA GLY A 224 -5.32 5.11 -16.94
C GLY A 224 -4.40 5.44 -18.12
N ALA A 225 -3.17 5.89 -17.85
CA ALA A 225 -2.23 6.44 -18.82
C ALA A 225 -1.09 5.49 -19.20
N VAL A 226 -1.17 4.21 -18.82
CA VAL A 226 -0.26 3.16 -19.26
C VAL A 226 -1.04 2.02 -19.91
N ARG A 227 -0.34 1.20 -20.71
CA ARG A 227 -0.90 -0.04 -21.24
C ARG A 227 -0.65 -1.17 -20.24
N GLY A 228 -1.67 -1.98 -20.00
CA GLY A 228 -1.62 -3.17 -19.17
C GLY A 228 -2.81 -4.07 -19.45
N PRO A 229 -2.87 -5.27 -18.85
CA PRO A 229 -4.04 -6.14 -18.95
C PRO A 229 -5.32 -5.42 -18.50
N GLU A 230 -6.43 -5.62 -19.20
CA GLU A 230 -7.70 -4.92 -18.93
C GLU A 230 -8.18 -5.08 -17.49
N HIS A 231 -8.14 -6.31 -16.96
CA HIS A 231 -8.53 -6.60 -15.58
C HIS A 231 -7.68 -5.84 -14.55
N LEU A 232 -6.38 -5.63 -14.84
CA LEU A 232 -5.49 -4.87 -13.97
C LEU A 232 -5.85 -3.39 -14.02
N MET A 233 -6.03 -2.81 -15.21
CA MET A 233 -6.39 -1.40 -15.34
C MET A 233 -7.75 -1.10 -14.67
N GLN A 234 -8.73 -1.99 -14.83
CA GLN A 234 -10.02 -1.91 -14.14
C GLN A 234 -9.87 -2.00 -12.62
N ALA A 235 -9.00 -2.89 -12.14
CA ALA A 235 -8.70 -3.04 -10.72
C ALA A 235 -8.09 -1.77 -10.13
N LEU A 236 -7.09 -1.17 -10.80
CA LEU A 236 -6.44 0.07 -10.34
C LEU A 236 -7.47 1.21 -10.24
N ALA A 237 -8.31 1.40 -11.27
CA ALA A 237 -9.40 2.37 -11.24
C ALA A 237 -10.39 2.12 -10.09
N THR A 238 -10.65 0.85 -9.76
CA THR A 238 -11.53 0.48 -8.65
C THR A 238 -10.94 0.85 -7.29
N THR A 239 -9.62 0.70 -7.10
CA THR A 239 -9.01 0.98 -5.77
C THR A 239 -9.06 2.45 -5.38
N ILE A 240 -9.06 3.36 -6.35
CA ILE A 240 -9.17 4.81 -6.12
C ILE A 240 -10.60 5.33 -6.17
N ARG A 241 -11.60 4.46 -6.40
CA ARG A 241 -13.01 4.85 -6.30
C ARG A 241 -13.36 5.03 -4.83
N LEU A 242 -13.72 6.25 -4.44
CA LEU A 242 -14.04 6.60 -3.07
C LEU A 242 -15.42 6.09 -2.67
N GLU A 243 -15.48 5.40 -1.54
CA GLU A 243 -16.72 4.94 -0.93
C GLU A 243 -16.98 5.73 0.37
N PRO A 244 -18.22 6.18 0.63
CA PRO A 244 -18.55 6.87 1.87
C PRO A 244 -18.28 6.02 3.10
N LEU A 245 -17.73 6.64 4.13
CA LEU A 245 -17.54 6.05 5.45
C LEU A 245 -18.25 6.92 6.50
N SER A 246 -18.95 6.27 7.41
CA SER A 246 -19.70 6.94 8.49
C SER A 246 -19.42 6.27 9.82
N VAL A 247 -18.15 6.29 10.23
CA VAL A 247 -17.67 5.67 11.47
C VAL A 247 -16.79 6.64 12.26
N GLU A 248 -16.74 6.47 13.57
CA GLU A 248 -15.81 7.19 14.45
C GLU A 248 -14.44 6.52 14.45
N MET A 249 -13.42 7.24 14.91
CA MET A 249 -12.12 6.65 15.22
C MET A 249 -12.26 5.67 16.39
N CYS A 250 -11.67 4.46 16.29
CA CYS A 250 -11.78 3.49 17.38
C CYS A 250 -11.26 4.05 18.70
N GLY A 251 -12.07 3.92 19.77
CA GLY A 251 -11.73 4.40 21.10
C GLY A 251 -11.72 5.93 21.25
N LYS A 252 -12.22 6.70 20.27
CA LYS A 252 -12.27 8.17 20.32
C LYS A 252 -13.62 8.67 19.82
N HIS A 253 -14.14 9.74 20.42
CA HIS A 253 -15.37 10.43 19.97
C HIS A 253 -15.11 11.43 18.83
N THR A 254 -14.09 11.17 18.02
CA THR A 254 -13.72 12.00 16.87
C THR A 254 -14.11 11.27 15.60
N ARG A 255 -14.68 12.01 14.64
CA ARG A 255 -15.07 11.48 13.34
C ARG A 255 -13.88 10.82 12.64
N GLY A 256 -14.08 9.62 12.10
CA GLY A 256 -13.13 9.00 11.19
C GLY A 256 -13.17 9.65 9.80
N PRO A 257 -12.44 9.09 8.82
CA PRO A 257 -12.55 9.52 7.43
C PRO A 257 -14.00 9.45 6.94
N THR A 258 -14.43 10.44 6.15
CA THR A 258 -15.80 10.51 5.60
C THR A 258 -15.99 9.70 4.32
N GLN A 259 -14.88 9.35 3.67
CA GLN A 259 -14.82 8.47 2.51
C GLN A 259 -13.39 7.95 2.35
N MET A 260 -13.23 6.82 1.69
CA MET A 260 -11.94 6.20 1.45
C MET A 260 -11.99 5.33 0.19
N GLY A 261 -10.88 5.20 -0.52
CA GLY A 261 -10.69 4.12 -1.50
C GLY A 261 -10.26 2.83 -0.80
N LEU A 262 -9.83 1.85 -1.58
CA LEU A 262 -9.22 0.62 -1.05
C LEU A 262 -7.73 0.90 -0.81
N ALA A 263 -7.32 1.03 0.46
CA ALA A 263 -6.04 1.58 0.93
C ALA A 263 -5.85 3.09 0.76
N TRP A 264 -6.53 3.74 -0.19
CA TRP A 264 -6.33 5.14 -0.54
C TRP A 264 -7.12 6.10 0.35
N GLN A 265 -6.44 7.11 0.90
CA GLN A 265 -7.08 8.20 1.65
C GLN A 265 -7.46 9.34 0.70
N VAL A 266 -8.32 10.24 1.15
CA VAL A 266 -8.70 11.43 0.39
C VAL A 266 -8.50 12.69 1.21
N GLU A 267 -7.98 13.72 0.56
CA GLU A 267 -8.13 15.10 1.00
C GLU A 267 -9.18 15.79 0.12
N THR A 268 -10.25 16.28 0.75
CA THR A 268 -11.33 16.96 0.08
C THR A 268 -11.02 18.45 -0.09
N GLY A 269 -11.17 18.98 -1.30
CA GLY A 269 -10.99 20.39 -1.63
C GLY A 269 -10.80 20.56 -3.14
N PRO A 270 -10.67 21.81 -3.64
CA PRO A 270 -10.14 22.07 -4.96
C PRO A 270 -8.60 22.18 -4.89
N ALA A 271 -7.81 21.26 -5.43
CA ALA A 271 -8.17 20.00 -6.08
C ALA A 271 -8.34 18.82 -5.09
N GLN A 272 -9.15 17.83 -5.44
CA GLN A 272 -9.33 16.62 -4.65
C GLN A 272 -8.10 15.73 -4.80
N ILE A 273 -7.53 15.30 -3.68
CA ILE A 273 -6.30 14.49 -3.69
C ILE A 273 -6.61 13.11 -3.13
N ILE A 274 -6.34 12.07 -3.90
CA ILE A 274 -6.39 10.67 -3.45
C ILE A 274 -4.95 10.24 -3.20
N TRP A 275 -4.61 9.86 -1.96
CA TRP A 275 -3.22 9.74 -1.54
C TRP A 275 -2.95 8.59 -0.57
N LYS A 276 -1.67 8.25 -0.44
CA LYS A 276 -1.16 7.36 0.59
C LYS A 276 0.26 7.73 0.99
N ASP A 277 0.52 7.69 2.28
CA ASP A 277 1.82 7.82 2.92
C ASP A 277 2.41 6.46 3.33
N GLY A 278 3.71 6.46 3.57
CA GLY A 278 4.47 5.30 3.95
C GLY A 278 5.70 5.68 4.73
N LEU A 279 5.85 5.05 5.89
CA LEU A 279 7.00 5.20 6.76
C LEU A 279 7.43 3.82 7.25
N THR A 280 8.73 3.59 7.39
CA THR A 280 9.24 2.46 8.18
C THR A 280 10.23 2.95 9.24
N SER A 281 9.96 2.66 10.51
CA SER A 281 10.93 2.94 11.59
C SER A 281 12.18 2.07 11.48
N ALA A 282 12.05 0.85 10.96
CA ALA A 282 13.14 -0.10 10.80
C ALA A 282 14.05 0.17 9.58
N GLY A 283 13.59 0.92 8.59
CA GLY A 283 14.35 1.15 7.35
C GLY A 283 14.30 2.57 6.84
N GLY A 284 13.90 3.52 7.67
CA GLY A 284 14.36 4.89 7.60
C GLY A 284 13.86 5.76 6.45
N CYS A 285 13.17 5.17 5.49
CA CYS A 285 12.63 5.87 4.35
C CYS A 285 11.20 6.34 4.64
N SER A 286 10.82 7.45 4.00
CA SER A 286 9.43 7.89 3.87
C SER A 286 9.05 7.99 2.41
N CYS A 287 7.80 7.65 2.11
CA CYS A 287 7.23 7.70 0.79
C CYS A 287 5.84 8.32 0.87
N TRP A 288 5.52 9.25 -0.02
CA TRP A 288 4.18 9.78 -0.18
C TRP A 288 3.81 9.72 -1.65
N ILE A 289 2.59 9.26 -1.93
CA ILE A 289 2.00 9.33 -3.26
C ILE A 289 0.63 9.98 -3.23
N GLY A 290 0.33 10.75 -4.27
CA GLY A 290 -0.99 11.32 -4.46
C GLY A 290 -1.33 11.50 -5.92
N ILE A 291 -2.61 11.37 -6.24
CA ILE A 291 -3.19 11.69 -7.53
C ILE A 291 -4.32 12.69 -7.37
N THR A 292 -4.46 13.55 -8.36
CA THR A 292 -5.65 14.37 -8.58
C THR A 292 -6.31 13.82 -9.85
N PRO A 293 -7.53 13.26 -9.76
CA PRO A 293 -8.30 12.87 -10.95
C PRO A 293 -8.60 14.08 -11.83
N ALA A 294 -8.86 13.84 -13.12
CA ALA A 294 -9.30 14.92 -14.01
C ALA A 294 -10.64 15.48 -13.50
N GLY A 295 -10.72 16.81 -13.44
CA GLY A 295 -11.93 17.53 -13.05
C GLY A 295 -12.28 18.61 -14.07
N PRO A 296 -13.41 19.32 -13.87
CA PRO A 296 -13.82 20.39 -14.79
C PRO A 296 -12.80 21.51 -14.97
N ALA A 297 -11.94 21.73 -13.96
CA ALA A 297 -10.96 22.81 -13.93
C ALA A 297 -9.51 22.36 -14.04
N ASN A 298 -9.20 21.06 -13.83
CA ASN A 298 -7.82 20.59 -13.68
C ASN A 298 -7.61 19.28 -14.46
N GLU A 299 -6.45 19.15 -15.10
CA GLU A 299 -6.01 17.90 -15.70
C GLU A 299 -5.64 16.87 -14.61
N SER A 300 -5.75 15.59 -14.93
CA SER A 300 -5.31 14.54 -14.01
C SER A 300 -3.79 14.57 -13.83
N MET A 301 -3.31 14.44 -12.60
CA MET A 301 -1.87 14.35 -12.32
C MET A 301 -1.58 13.49 -11.10
N GLY A 302 -0.32 13.09 -10.94
CA GLY A 302 0.16 12.38 -9.76
C GLY A 302 1.58 12.78 -9.37
N ILE A 303 1.91 12.60 -8.10
CA ILE A 303 3.23 12.87 -7.52
C ILE A 303 3.62 11.73 -6.61
N ALA A 304 4.88 11.29 -6.70
CA ALA A 304 5.52 10.41 -5.74
C ALA A 304 6.77 11.09 -5.15
N ILE A 305 6.87 11.09 -3.82
CA ILE A 305 8.01 11.62 -3.08
C ILE A 305 8.61 10.47 -2.28
N LEU A 306 9.85 10.09 -2.61
CA LEU A 306 10.62 9.06 -1.92
C LEU A 306 11.81 9.75 -1.24
N VAL A 307 11.98 9.52 0.06
CA VAL A 307 13.01 10.14 0.89
C VAL A 307 13.67 9.07 1.74
N ASN A 308 15.00 9.06 1.82
CA ASN A 308 15.76 8.10 2.64
C ASN A 308 15.97 8.56 4.10
N GLY A 309 15.05 9.37 4.62
CA GLY A 309 15.10 9.89 5.98
C GLY A 309 13.77 10.47 6.45
N PHE A 310 13.63 10.60 7.77
CA PHE A 310 12.56 11.34 8.46
C PHE A 310 13.02 11.70 9.87
N TRP A 311 12.45 12.73 10.51
CA TRP A 311 12.93 13.25 11.81
C TRP A 311 12.07 12.91 13.03
N ASN A 312 10.84 12.42 12.82
CA ASN A 312 10.02 11.84 13.87
C ASN A 312 8.84 11.07 13.25
N LYS A 313 8.59 9.82 13.67
CA LYS A 313 7.43 9.04 13.21
C LYS A 313 6.09 9.49 13.81
N ASP A 314 6.13 10.10 15.00
CA ASP A 314 4.95 10.45 15.81
C ASP A 314 4.64 11.96 15.79
N LYS A 315 5.37 12.75 14.98
CA LYS A 315 5.09 14.17 14.75
C LYS A 315 4.84 14.42 13.26
N PRO A 316 3.98 15.38 12.90
CA PRO A 316 3.55 15.64 11.51
C PRO A 316 4.65 16.21 10.60
N ALA A 317 5.94 16.07 10.93
CA ALA A 317 7.05 16.61 10.16
C ALA A 317 7.75 15.53 9.32
N ILE A 318 6.99 14.63 8.69
CA ILE A 318 7.53 13.77 7.63
C ILE A 318 7.59 14.62 6.37
N LEU A 319 8.80 14.82 5.84
CA LEU A 319 9.06 15.70 4.69
C LEU A 319 8.15 15.36 3.50
N ALA A 320 7.96 14.07 3.22
CA ALA A 320 7.09 13.62 2.13
C ALA A 320 5.63 14.03 2.35
N ASP A 321 5.12 13.91 3.58
CA ASP A 321 3.70 14.13 3.91
C ASP A 321 3.31 15.61 3.95
N ASN A 322 4.24 16.50 4.32
CA ASN A 322 3.99 17.95 4.30
C ASN A 322 4.09 18.54 2.90
N HIS A 323 5.08 18.08 2.12
CA HIS A 323 5.35 18.68 0.82
C HIS A 323 4.51 18.07 -0.30
N GLY A 324 4.11 16.79 -0.21
CA GLY A 324 3.26 16.13 -1.21
C GLY A 324 1.95 16.86 -1.50
N PRO A 325 1.08 17.05 -0.49
CA PRO A 325 -0.17 17.77 -0.64
C PRO A 325 0.02 19.24 -1.07
N ALA A 326 1.06 19.92 -0.56
CA ALA A 326 1.32 21.32 -0.93
C ALA A 326 1.69 21.44 -2.42
N ILE A 327 2.62 20.61 -2.90
CA ILE A 327 3.09 20.66 -4.29
C ILE A 327 1.97 20.29 -5.26
N ILE A 328 1.17 19.25 -4.98
CA ILE A 328 0.09 18.87 -5.91
C ILE A 328 -1.00 19.95 -5.99
N LYS A 329 -1.29 20.66 -4.89
CA LYS A 329 -2.23 21.80 -4.90
C LYS A 329 -1.68 22.99 -5.68
N GLU A 330 -0.42 23.34 -5.49
CA GLU A 330 0.22 24.43 -6.23
C GLU A 330 0.22 24.17 -7.74
N ILE A 331 0.57 22.95 -8.17
CA ILE A 331 0.56 22.58 -9.59
C ILE A 331 -0.87 22.55 -10.13
N SER A 332 -1.82 21.99 -9.38
CA SER A 332 -3.23 21.94 -9.78
C SER A 332 -3.85 23.34 -9.91
N ALA A 333 -3.43 24.30 -9.09
CA ALA A 333 -3.92 25.68 -9.14
C ALA A 333 -3.26 26.52 -10.26
N ALA A 334 -2.12 26.08 -10.78
CA ALA A 334 -1.41 26.73 -11.88
C ALA A 334 -1.83 26.23 -13.28
N GLY A 335 -2.63 25.15 -13.33
CA GLY A 335 -3.22 24.58 -14.56
C GLY A 335 -4.45 25.33 -15.02
#